data_AF-A0A815HA77-F1
#
_entry.id   AF-A0A815HA77-F1
#
_cell.length_a   1.000
_cell.length_b   1.000
_cell.length_c   1.000
_cell.angle_alpha   90.00
_cell.angle_beta   90.00
_cell.angle_gamma   90.00
#
_symmetry.space_group_name_H-M   'P 1'
#
loop_
_entity.id
_entity.type
_entity.pdbx_description
1 polymer ?
#
loop_
_entity_poly.entity_id
_entity_poly.type
_entity_poly.pdbx_seq_one_letter_code
_entity_poly.pdbx_strand_id
1 'polypeptide(L)'
;MVIQLASLSTMYIAVWIPDIISYVIPIVVPNPLALDLASNVFCYFEYLAALLCPFVCLVGLPEVRQSIHQIFIRFNTVQPASQNPVGFLRP
;
A
#
# COMPACT_ATOMS: atom_id res chain seq x y z
N MET A 1 -6.31 -11.98 -16.01
CA MET A 1 -5.13 -12.22 -15.15
C MET A 1 -3.80 -11.75 -15.75
N VAL A 2 -3.48 -12.02 -17.02
CA VAL A 2 -2.18 -11.64 -17.62
C VAL A 2 -1.86 -10.14 -17.51
N ILE A 3 -2.83 -9.27 -17.79
CA ILE A 3 -2.65 -7.81 -17.73
C ILE A 3 -2.31 -7.33 -16.31
N GLN A 4 -2.91 -7.94 -15.29
CA GLN A 4 -2.63 -7.56 -13.91
C GLN A 4 -1.26 -8.01 -13.45
N LEU A 5 -0.89 -9.25 -13.79
CA LEU A 5 0.44 -9.75 -13.50
C LEU A 5 1.49 -8.86 -14.17
N ALA A 6 1.26 -8.48 -15.43
CA ALA A 6 2.10 -7.52 -16.14
C ALA A 6 2.14 -6.15 -15.43
N SER A 7 1.00 -5.61 -14.99
CA SER A 7 0.96 -4.32 -14.29
C SER A 7 1.68 -4.34 -12.95
N LEU A 8 1.56 -5.44 -12.18
CA LEU A 8 2.29 -5.65 -10.93
C LEU A 8 3.79 -5.75 -11.21
N SER A 9 4.20 -6.53 -12.21
CA SER A 9 5.59 -6.66 -12.60
C SER A 9 6.19 -5.32 -13.04
N THR A 10 5.48 -4.54 -13.87
CA THR A 10 5.95 -3.21 -14.29
C THR A 10 6.07 -2.25 -13.11
N MET A 11 5.09 -2.24 -12.19
CA MET A 11 5.15 -1.44 -10.97
C MET A 11 6.36 -1.83 -10.11
N TYR A 12 6.59 -3.13 -9.94
CA TYR A 12 7.70 -3.66 -9.15
C TYR A 12 9.05 -3.25 -9.75
N ILE A 13 9.22 -3.38 -11.07
CA ILE A 13 10.43 -2.94 -11.78
C ILE A 13 10.65 -1.44 -11.59
N ALA A 14 9.61 -0.62 -11.77
CA ALA A 14 9.71 0.84 -11.66
C ALA A 14 10.13 1.30 -10.25
N VAL A 15 9.65 0.61 -9.21
CA VAL A 15 9.98 0.92 -7.81
C VAL A 15 11.39 0.46 -7.44
N TRP A 16 11.86 -0.66 -7.99
CA TRP A 16 13.18 -1.23 -7.65
C TRP A 16 14.35 -0.56 -8.36
N ILE A 17 14.13 0.09 -9.50
CA ILE A 17 15.20 0.82 -10.21
C ILE A 17 15.87 1.89 -9.31
N PRO A 18 15.13 2.78 -8.63
CA PRO A 18 15.69 3.73 -7.66
C PRO A 18 16.56 3.08 -6.57
N ASP A 19 16.12 1.95 -6.03
CA ASP A 19 16.85 1.22 -4.99
C ASP A 19 18.19 0.67 -5.54
N ILE A 20 18.18 0.06 -6.72
CA ILE A 20 19.42 -0.39 -7.39
C ILE A 20 20.37 0.78 -7.66
N ILE A 21 19.84 1.93 -8.10
CA ILE A 21 20.62 3.14 -8.33
C ILE A 21 21.30 3.60 -7.03
N SER A 22 20.63 3.47 -5.88
CA SER A 22 21.19 3.82 -4.58
C SER A 22 22.46 3.04 -4.23
N TYR A 23 22.57 1.78 -4.67
CA TYR A 23 23.78 0.97 -4.50
C TYR A 23 24.87 1.28 -5.53
N VAL A 24 24.51 1.77 -6.71
CA VAL A 24 25.45 2.08 -7.80
C VAL A 24 26.12 3.45 -7.61
N ILE A 25 25.36 4.46 -7.16
CA ILE A 25 25.87 5.82 -6.88
C ILE A 25 27.15 5.84 -6.04
N PRO A 26 27.25 5.18 -4.87
CA PRO A 26 28.45 5.22 -4.04
C PRO A 26 29.68 4.60 -4.71
N ILE A 27 29.49 3.70 -5.67
CA ILE A 27 30.58 3.05 -6.40
C ILE A 27 31.14 3.98 -7.49
N VAL A 28 30.25 4.72 -8.18
CA VAL A 28 30.61 5.56 -9.33
C VAL A 28 30.98 6.98 -8.92
N VAL A 29 30.33 7.51 -7.88
CA VAL A 29 30.48 8.90 -7.44
C VAL A 29 30.76 8.91 -5.93
N PRO A 30 32.03 9.05 -5.51
CA PRO A 30 32.40 9.15 -4.10
C PRO A 30 32.10 10.57 -3.57
N ASN A 31 30.84 11.00 -3.67
CA ASN A 31 30.36 12.26 -3.14
C ASN A 31 29.39 11.98 -1.98
N PRO A 32 29.69 12.44 -0.75
CA PRO A 32 28.83 12.19 0.41
C PRO A 32 27.42 12.76 0.26
N LEU A 33 27.24 13.87 -0.46
CA LEU A 33 25.91 14.46 -0.74
C LEU A 33 25.06 13.57 -1.64
N ALA A 34 25.68 12.91 -2.63
CA ALA A 34 24.96 12.01 -3.53
C ALA A 34 24.51 10.74 -2.81
N LEU A 35 25.33 10.26 -1.87
CA LEU A 35 25.04 9.12 -1.00
C LEU A 35 23.88 9.42 -0.04
N ASP A 36 23.90 10.60 0.58
CA ASP A 36 22.88 11.03 1.52
C ASP A 36 21.53 11.24 0.82
N LEU A 37 21.55 11.85 -0.38
CA LEU A 37 20.35 11.97 -1.22
C LEU A 37 19.81 10.60 -1.64
N ALA A 38 20.68 9.68 -2.05
CA ALA A 38 20.27 8.34 -2.45
C ALA A 38 19.62 7.56 -1.29
N SER A 39 20.23 7.59 -0.10
CA SER A 39 19.69 6.91 1.07
C SER A 39 18.36 7.51 1.56
N ASN A 40 18.23 8.84 1.55
CA ASN A 40 17.03 9.51 2.04
C ASN A 40 15.89 9.50 1.03
N VAL A 41 16.13 9.49 -0.29
CA VAL A 41 15.05 9.58 -1.29
C VAL A 41 14.67 8.22 -1.83
N PHE A 42 15.65 7.35 -2.14
CA PHE A 42 15.35 6.10 -2.83
C PHE A 42 14.81 5.01 -1.91
N CYS A 43 15.10 5.04 -0.61
CA CYS A 43 14.49 4.10 0.33
C CYS A 43 12.96 4.24 0.41
N TYR A 44 12.40 5.43 0.11
CA TYR A 44 10.95 5.65 0.15
C TYR A 44 10.19 4.92 -0.98
N PHE A 45 10.88 4.55 -2.06
CA PHE A 45 10.23 3.89 -3.19
C PHE A 45 9.75 2.49 -2.82
N GLU A 46 10.49 1.73 -2.00
CA GLU A 46 10.05 0.40 -1.54
C GLU A 46 8.73 0.48 -0.76
N TYR A 47 8.59 1.49 0.10
CA TYR A 47 7.35 1.72 0.84
C TYR A 47 6.19 2.09 -0.10
N LEU A 48 6.45 2.80 -1.20
CA LEU A 48 5.46 3.06 -2.23
C LEU A 48 4.98 1.77 -2.91
N ALA A 49 5.85 0.80 -3.19
CA ALA A 49 5.40 -0.50 -3.71
C ALA A 49 4.48 -1.23 -2.73
N ALA A 50 4.83 -1.25 -1.43
CA ALA A 50 4.01 -1.88 -0.41
C ALA A 50 2.62 -1.21 -0.31
N LEU A 51 2.56 0.11 -0.47
CA LEU A 51 1.31 0.87 -0.51
C LEU A 51 0.51 0.61 -1.78
N LEU A 52 1.14 0.63 -2.96
CA LEU A 52 0.45 0.55 -4.26
C LEU A 52 -0.02 -0.86 -4.61
N CYS A 53 0.68 -1.90 -4.17
CA CYS A 53 0.34 -3.29 -4.43
C CYS A 53 -1.11 -3.66 -4.10
N PRO A 54 -1.65 -3.37 -2.89
CA PRO A 54 -3.05 -3.67 -2.57
C PRO A 54 -4.03 -2.90 -3.46
N PHE A 55 -3.72 -1.68 -3.91
CA PHE A 55 -4.59 -0.93 -4.82
C PHE A 55 -4.63 -1.54 -6.22
N VAL A 56 -3.48 -1.94 -6.76
CA VAL A 56 -3.40 -2.63 -8.06
C VAL A 56 -4.17 -3.95 -8.02
N CYS A 57 -4.05 -4.69 -6.92
CA CYS A 57 -4.81 -5.91 -6.67
C CYS A 57 -6.32 -5.63 -6.58
N LEU A 58 -6.75 -4.63 -5.80
CA LEU A 58 -8.15 -4.24 -5.64
C LEU A 58 -8.81 -3.82 -6.97
N VAL A 59 -8.08 -3.12 -7.84
CA VAL A 59 -8.61 -2.60 -9.10
C VAL A 59 -8.82 -3.73 -10.11
N GLY A 60 -7.88 -4.67 -10.24
CA GLY A 60 -7.96 -5.68 -11.29
C GLY A 60 -8.37 -7.10 -10.86
N LEU A 61 -8.45 -7.40 -9.56
CA LEU A 61 -9.01 -8.66 -9.03
C LEU A 61 -10.43 -8.40 -8.48
N PRO A 62 -11.49 -8.60 -9.29
CA PRO A 62 -12.85 -8.35 -8.84
C PRO A 62 -13.26 -9.24 -7.65
N GLU A 63 -12.68 -10.44 -7.55
CA GLU A 63 -12.88 -11.38 -6.43
C GLU A 63 -12.37 -10.80 -5.11
N VAL A 64 -11.14 -10.28 -5.11
CA VAL A 64 -10.52 -9.62 -3.94
C VAL A 64 -11.33 -8.40 -3.52
N ARG A 65 -11.82 -7.61 -4.48
CA ARG A 65 -12.69 -6.47 -4.22
C ARG A 65 -13.99 -6.87 -3.53
N GLN A 66 -14.63 -7.96 -3.99
CA GLN A 66 -15.84 -8.49 -3.36
C GLN A 66 -15.57 -8.99 -1.93
N SER A 67 -14.47 -9.71 -1.71
CA SER A 67 -14.09 -10.18 -0.37
C SER A 67 -13.83 -9.02 0.60
N ILE A 68 -13.10 -8.00 0.18
CA ILE A 68 -12.83 -6.80 1.01
C ILE A 68 -14.13 -6.06 1.32
N HIS A 69 -15.03 -5.92 0.35
CA HIS A 69 -16.33 -5.29 0.56
C HIS A 69 -17.18 -6.06 1.59
N GLN A 70 -17.18 -7.39 1.55
CA GLN A 70 -17.87 -8.23 2.53
C GLN A 70 -17.26 -8.09 3.94
N ILE A 71 -15.93 -8.05 4.04
CA ILE A 71 -15.23 -7.81 5.31
C ILE A 71 -15.65 -6.45 5.88
N PHE A 72 -15.66 -5.40 5.06
CA PHE A 72 -16.02 -4.05 5.49
C PHE A 72 -17.46 -3.95 5.99
N ILE A 73 -18.42 -4.56 5.28
CA ILE A 73 -19.82 -4.64 5.74
C ILE A 73 -19.92 -5.37 7.08
N ARG A 74 -19.21 -6.50 7.23
CA ARG A 74 -19.25 -7.30 8.45
C ARG A 74 -18.66 -6.54 9.63
N PHE A 75 -17.57 -5.79 9.46
CA PHE A 75 -16.99 -4.97 10.52
C PHE A 75 -17.89 -3.79 10.91
N ASN A 76 -18.52 -3.11 9.95
CA ASN A 76 -19.44 -2.01 10.24
C ASN A 76 -20.78 -2.44 10.85
N THR A 77 -21.24 -3.67 10.58
CA THR A 77 -22.45 -4.22 11.22
C THR A 77 -22.19 -4.79 12.61
N VAL A 78 -20.93 -5.13 12.94
CA VAL A 78 -20.52 -5.66 14.25
C VAL A 78 -20.10 -4.56 15.23
N GLN A 79 -19.86 -3.31 14.78
CA GLN A 79 -19.97 -2.16 15.67
C GLN A 79 -21.46 -1.86 15.89
N PRO A 80 -22.07 -2.21 17.04
CA PRO A 80 -23.43 -1.79 17.28
C PRO A 80 -23.42 -0.27 17.32
N ALA A 81 -24.24 0.35 16.47
CA ALA A 81 -24.72 1.70 16.71
C ALA A 81 -24.99 1.83 18.21
N SER A 82 -24.36 2.82 18.86
CA SER A 82 -24.51 3.05 20.28
C SER A 82 -25.99 2.98 20.63
N GLN A 83 -26.39 1.88 21.27
CA GLN A 83 -27.71 1.77 21.86
C GLN A 83 -27.71 2.82 22.98
N ASN A 84 -28.32 3.96 22.70
CA ASN A 84 -29.01 4.73 23.73
C ASN A 84 -30.25 3.93 24.10
N PRO A 85 -30.34 3.30 25.28
CA PRO A 85 -31.60 3.25 26.01
C PRO A 85 -31.64 4.54 26.85
N VAL A 86 -32.37 5.55 26.41
CA VAL A 86 -33.73 5.78 26.94
C VAL A 86 -33.76 5.39 28.42
N GLY A 87 -33.48 6.37 29.28
CA GLY A 87 -33.74 6.31 30.71
C GLY A 87 -35.25 6.18 30.93
N PHE A 88 -35.73 4.96 30.80
CA PHE A 88 -37.07 4.51 31.10
C PHE A 88 -37.09 4.16 32.60
N LEU A 89 -37.24 5.16 33.45
CA LEU A 89 -37.70 4.97 34.82
C LEU A 89 -39.11 5.57 34.90
N ARG A 90 -40.11 4.72 34.64
CA ARG A 90 -41.46 4.82 35.25
C ARG A 90 -41.37 4.31 36.70
N PRO A 91 -42.39 4.49 37.55
CA PRO A 91 -43.44 5.52 37.60
C PRO A 91 -43.29 6.46 38.80
#